data_AF-A0A1F9UC98-F1
#
_entry.id   AF-A0A1F9UC98-F1
#
_cell.length_a   1.000
_cell.length_b   1.000
_cell.length_c   1.000
_cell.angle_alpha   90.00
_cell.angle_beta   90.00
_cell.angle_gamma   90.00
#
_symmetry.space_group_name_H-M   'P 1'
#
loop_
_entity.id
_entity.type
_entity.pdbx_description
1 polymer ?
#
loop_
_entity_poly.entity_id
_entity_poly.type
_entity_poly.pdbx_seq_one_letter_code
_entity_poly.pdbx_strand_id
1 'polypeptide(L)' 'MLKLDEKAVLDRLKTLKGWSLEKGQLHKLFVFKDFPEAVRFVDSVAAIAESMDHHPDIDIRYKKVTLSVMTH' A
#
# COMPACT_ATOMS: atom_id res chain seq x y z
N MET A 1 -3.27 -15.66 -9.23
CA MET A 1 -1.83 -15.29 -9.31
C MET A 1 -1.04 -16.27 -8.43
N LEU A 2 0.21 -16.61 -8.75
CA LEU A 2 1.02 -17.48 -7.87
C LEU A 2 1.65 -16.65 -6.75
N LYS A 3 1.57 -17.15 -5.51
CA LYS A 3 2.24 -16.54 -4.35
C LYS A 3 3.75 -16.59 -4.55
N LEU A 4 4.42 -15.45 -4.35
CA LEU A 4 5.87 -15.38 -4.37
C LEU A 4 6.44 -16.10 -3.14
N ASP A 5 7.58 -16.76 -3.31
CA ASP A 5 8.34 -17.29 -2.18
C ASP A 5 8.97 -16.15 -1.36
N GLU A 6 9.32 -16.45 -0.10
CA GLU A 6 9.82 -15.46 0.85
C GLU A 6 11.10 -14.76 0.36
N LYS A 7 12.02 -15.50 -0.27
CA LYS A 7 13.26 -14.92 -0.79
C LYS A 7 12.97 -13.90 -1.89
N ALA A 8 12.08 -14.24 -2.82
CA ALA A 8 11.66 -13.35 -3.90
C ALA A 8 10.96 -12.09 -3.36
N VAL A 9 10.13 -12.22 -2.32
CA VAL A 9 9.51 -11.07 -1.65
C VAL A 9 10.57 -10.18 -1.03
N LEU A 10 11.48 -10.73 -0.23
CA LEU A 10 12.51 -9.96 0.47
C LEU A 10 13.48 -9.26 -0.49
N ASP A 11 13.85 -9.91 -1.60
CA ASP A 11 14.72 -9.32 -2.61
C ASP A 11 14.06 -8.13 -3.32
N ARG A 12 12.77 -8.23 -3.66
CA ARG A 12 12.02 -7.11 -4.25
C ARG A 12 11.77 -5.99 -3.25
N LEU A 13 11.47 -6.33 -1.99
CA LEU A 13 11.20 -5.38 -0.93
C LEU A 13 12.36 -4.40 -0.72
N LYS A 14 13.61 -4.82 -0.90
CA LYS A 14 14.82 -3.96 -0.84
C LYS A 14 14.73 -2.73 -1.75
N THR A 15 14.02 -2.84 -2.88
CA THR A 15 13.85 -1.74 -3.85
C THR A 15 12.63 -0.86 -3.55
N LEU A 16 11.70 -1.34 -2.71
CA LEU A 16 10.44 -0.67 -2.39
C LEU A 16 10.60 0.20 -1.13
N LYS A 17 11.26 1.35 -1.28
CA LYS A 17 11.53 2.25 -0.15
C LYS A 17 10.27 2.61 0.65
N GLY A 18 10.35 2.43 1.97
CA GLY A 18 9.28 2.73 2.91
C GLY A 18 8.18 1.67 3.00
N TRP A 19 8.27 0.58 2.23
CA TRP A 19 7.41 -0.58 2.41
C TRP A 19 8.04 -1.55 3.42
N SER A 20 7.20 -2.14 4.28
CA SER A 20 7.54 -3.26 5.15
C SER A 20 6.66 -4.47 4.82
N LEU A 21 7.12 -5.66 5.20
CA LEU A 21 6.33 -6.89 5.13
C LEU A 21 5.97 -7.30 6.56
N GLU A 22 4.67 -7.36 6.87
CA GLU A 22 4.18 -7.81 8.18
C GLU A 22 3.05 -8.82 7.95
N LYS A 23 3.15 -10.00 8.58
CA LYS A 23 2.14 -11.07 8.49
C LYS A 23 1.71 -11.44 7.06
N GLY A 24 2.63 -11.32 6.09
CA GLY A 24 2.36 -11.65 4.68
C GLY A 24 1.70 -10.51 3.88
N GLN A 25 1.55 -9.33 4.46
CA GLN A 25 1.00 -8.14 3.81
C GLN A 25 2.07 -7.05 3.72
N LEU A 26 2.07 -6.31 2.62
CA LEU A 26 2.95 -5.15 2.45
C LEU A 26 2.29 -3.92 3.07
N HIS A 27 3.03 -3.17 3.88
CA HIS A 27 2.53 -1.95 4.51
C HIS A 27 3.40 -0.74 4.16
N LYS A 28 2.76 0.42 3.98
CA LYS A 28 3.47 1.70 3.89
C LYS A 28 2.64 2.85 4.45
N LEU A 29 3.29 3.68 5.27
CA LEU A 29 2.75 4.93 5.78
C LEU A 29 3.16 6.10 4.87
N PHE A 30 2.18 6.86 4.43
CA PHE A 30 2.31 8.14 3.74
C PHE A 30 1.86 9.26 4.67
N VAL A 31 2.61 10.36 4.69
CA VAL A 31 2.31 11.54 5.53
C VAL A 31 2.23 12.77 4.63
N PHE A 32 1.11 13.47 4.69
CA PHE A 32 0.78 14.64 3.87
C PHE A 32 0.81 15.92 4.70
N LYS A 33 0.61 17.06 4.05
CA LYS A 33 0.53 18.37 4.70
C LYS A 33 -0.74 18.47 5.55
N ASP A 34 -1.87 18.06 5.00
CA ASP A 34 -3.21 18.18 5.60
C ASP A 34 -4.15 17.04 5.17
N PHE A 35 -5.36 17.04 5.73
CA PHE A 35 -6.38 16.02 5.42
C PHE A 35 -6.88 16.07 3.97
N PRO A 36 -7.20 17.24 3.37
CA PRO A 36 -7.57 17.29 1.96
C PRO A 36 -6.52 16.69 1.01
N GLU A 37 -5.24 16.89 1.28
CA GLU A 37 -4.17 16.26 0.50
C GLU A 37 -4.14 14.73 0.67
N ALA A 38 -4.28 14.23 1.89
CA ALA A 38 -4.38 12.80 2.16
C ALA A 38 -5.58 12.15 1.44
N VAL A 39 -6.73 12.82 1.39
CA VAL A 39 -7.92 12.33 0.67
C VAL A 39 -7.70 12.29 -0.84
N ARG A 40 -7.06 13.31 -1.45
CA ARG A 40 -6.72 13.27 -2.89
C ARG A 40 -5.78 12.13 -3.24
N PHE A 41 -4.84 11.82 -2.35
CA PHE A 41 -3.98 10.65 -2.52
C PHE A 41 -4.79 9.35 -2.49
N VAL A 42 -5.71 9.19 -1.53
CA VAL A 42 -6.59 8.00 -1.45
C VAL A 42 -7.46 7.86 -2.70
N ASP A 43 -8.03 8.96 -3.21
CA ASP A 43 -8.83 8.97 -4.44
C ASP A 43 -8.03 8.45 -5.66
N SER A 44 -6.77 8.88 -5.78
CA SER A 44 -5.86 8.39 -6.82
C SER A 44 -5.55 6.90 -6.67
N VAL A 45 -5.34 6.42 -5.43
CA VAL A 45 -5.13 4.99 -5.15
C VAL A 45 -6.38 4.18 -5.50
N ALA A 46 -7.57 4.67 -5.17
CA ALA A 46 -8.83 3.98 -5.46
C ALA A 46 -9.04 3.77 -6.97
N ALA A 47 -8.79 4.80 -7.78
CA ALA A 47 -8.88 4.68 -9.24
C ALA A 47 -7.90 3.64 -9.81
N ILE A 48 -6.66 3.60 -9.30
CA ILE A 48 -5.66 2.60 -9.73
C ILE A 48 -6.09 1.19 -9.28
N ALA A 49 -6.49 1.04 -8.03
CA ALA A 49 -6.91 -0.24 -7.47
C ALA A 49 -8.08 -0.86 -8.26
N GLU A 50 -9.07 -0.05 -8.62
CA GLU A 50 -10.21 -0.48 -9.45
C GLU A 50 -9.76 -0.88 -10.86
N SER A 51 -8.89 -0.08 -11.49
CA SER A 51 -8.36 -0.41 -12.83
C SER A 51 -7.57 -1.73 -12.87
N MET A 52 -7.04 -2.15 -11.72
CA MET A 52 -6.26 -3.37 -11.55
C MET A 52 -7.08 -4.54 -11.02
N ASP A 53 -8.35 -4.33 -10.66
CA ASP A 53 -9.19 -5.29 -9.91
C ASP A 53 -8.44 -5.87 -8.68
N HIS A 54 -7.75 -4.99 -7.95
CA HIS A 54 -6.91 -5.39 -6.81
C HIS A 54 -6.86 -4.28 -5.75
N HIS A 55 -7.68 -4.46 -4.71
CA HIS A 55 -7.94 -3.42 -3.71
C HIS A 55 -7.04 -3.55 -2.48
N PRO A 56 -6.34 -2.48 -2.06
CA PRO A 56 -5.63 -2.45 -0.79
C PRO A 56 -6.57 -2.12 0.38
N ASP A 57 -6.15 -2.45 1.60
CA ASP A 57 -6.73 -1.85 2.80
C ASP A 57 -6.16 -0.43 2.98
N ILE A 58 -7.02 0.55 3.26
CA ILE A 58 -6.65 1.96 3.41
C ILE A 58 -7.09 2.48 4.78
N ASP A 59 -6.15 2.81 5.66
CA ASP A 59 -6.39 3.52 6.95
C ASP A 59 -5.97 4.98 6.80
N ILE A 60 -6.92 5.91 6.92
CA ILE A 60 -6.66 7.36 6.90
C ILE A 60 -6.89 7.98 8.28
N ARG A 61 -5.86 8.61 8.84
CA ARG A 61 -5.88 9.31 10.13
C ARG A 61 -5.37 10.73 9.95
N TYR A 62 -6.29 11.65 9.66
CA TYR A 62 -5.96 13.04 9.31
C TYR A 62 -4.96 13.06 8.14
N LYS A 63 -3.74 13.56 8.35
CA LYS A 63 -2.70 13.65 7.32
C LYS A 63 -1.90 12.36 7.09
N LYS A 64 -2.24 11.26 7.74
CA LYS A 64 -1.54 9.96 7.65
C LYS A 64 -2.40 8.96 6.89
N VAL A 65 -1.84 8.31 5.88
CA VAL A 65 -2.50 7.22 5.14
C VAL A 65 -1.61 5.98 5.22
N THR A 66 -2.13 4.89 5.75
CA THR A 66 -1.47 3.59 5.73
C THR A 66 -2.12 2.72 4.67
N LEU A 67 -1.34 2.25 3.70
CA LEU A 67 -1.77 1.25 2.74
C LEU A 67 -1.30 -0.12 3.19
N SER A 68 -2.18 -1.12 3.11
CA SER A 68 -1.85 -2.52 3.32
C SER A 68 -2.26 -3.33 2.09
N VAL A 69 -1.32 -4.06 1.48
CA VAL A 69 -1.52 -4.71 0.18
C VAL A 69 -1.17 -6.19 0.26
N MET A 70 -2.13 -7.05 -0.08
CA MET A 70 -1.92 -8.47 -0.33
C MET A 70 -2.84 -8.92 -1.48
N THR A 71 -2.51 -10.05 -2.10
CA THR A 71 -3.45 -10.77 -2.98
C THR A 71 -4.15 -11.84 -2.15
N HIS A 72 -5.49 -11.83 -2.17
CA HIS A 72 -6.34 -12.82 -1.50
C HIS A 72 -6.33 -14.19 -2.18
#